data_AF-A0A2S2PHW9-F1
#
_entry.id   AF-A0A2S2PHW9-F1
#
_cell.length_a   1.000
_cell.length_b   1.000
_cell.length_c   1.000
_cell.angle_alpha   90.00
_cell.angle_beta   90.00
_cell.angle_gamma   90.00
#
_symmetry.space_group_name_H-M   'P 1'
#
loop_
_entity.id
_entity.type
_entity.pdbx_description
1 polymer ?
#
loop_
_entity_poly.entity_id
_entity_poly.type
_entity_poly.pdbx_seq_one_letter_code
_entity_poly.pdbx_strand_id
1 'polypeptide(L)'
;DQGNCGSCWAISTSSAFADRLCVATDGNFNQLLSAEELTFCCHECGDGCYGGYPIKAWERFKEHGLVTGGDYRSGEGCEPYRVPPCPFVEQRNNICSEIPTEPNHECTRMCYGDQELDFNEDHRYTRDSYYLTYGSIQKDVMIYGP
;
A
#
# COMPACT_ATOMS: atom_id res chain seq x y z
N ASP A 1 -3.02 1.72 -9.38
CA ASP A 1 -4.19 0.93 -9.82
C ASP A 1 -4.18 -0.38 -9.04
N GLN A 2 -5.32 -0.82 -8.47
CA GLN A 2 -5.35 -2.08 -7.71
C GLN A 2 -5.42 -3.33 -8.58
N GLY A 3 -5.68 -3.16 -9.87
CA GLY A 3 -5.94 -4.27 -10.78
C GLY A 3 -7.24 -4.99 -10.42
N ASN A 4 -7.37 -6.23 -10.88
CA ASN A 4 -8.51 -7.07 -10.49
C ASN A 4 -8.23 -7.82 -9.17
N CYS A 5 -7.91 -7.04 -8.14
CA CYS A 5 -7.59 -7.49 -6.79
C CYS A 5 -8.28 -6.54 -5.80
N GLY A 6 -9.02 -7.06 -4.82
CA GLY A 6 -9.71 -6.31 -3.78
C GLY A 6 -8.80 -5.68 -2.72
N SER A 7 -7.61 -5.20 -3.11
CA SER A 7 -6.57 -4.62 -2.26
C SER A 7 -6.71 -3.11 -2.05
N CYS A 8 -7.91 -2.53 -2.28
CA CYS A 8 -8.15 -1.10 -2.06
C CYS A 8 -7.78 -0.63 -0.65
N TRP A 9 -8.02 -1.49 0.35
CA TRP A 9 -7.66 -1.26 1.74
C TRP A 9 -6.14 -1.11 1.93
N ALA A 10 -5.35 -1.86 1.17
CA ALA A 10 -3.90 -1.82 1.23
C ALA A 10 -3.34 -0.63 0.45
N ILE A 11 -3.81 -0.40 -0.77
CA ILE A 11 -3.35 0.71 -1.61
C ILE A 11 -3.66 2.06 -0.96
N SER A 12 -4.89 2.26 -0.47
CA SER A 12 -5.28 3.53 0.14
C SER A 12 -4.48 3.84 1.42
N THR A 13 -4.26 2.85 2.27
CA THR A 13 -3.56 3.05 3.54
C THR A 13 -2.05 3.20 3.37
N SER A 14 -1.42 2.39 2.50
CA SER A 14 0.01 2.57 2.16
C SER A 14 0.29 3.91 1.49
N SER A 15 -0.61 4.37 0.61
CA SER A 15 -0.50 5.69 -0.04
C SER A 15 -0.62 6.83 0.96
N ALA A 16 -1.66 6.81 1.82
CA ALA A 16 -1.82 7.82 2.87
C ALA A 16 -0.64 7.81 3.84
N PHE A 17 -0.10 6.63 4.18
CA PHE A 17 1.07 6.55 5.03
C PHE A 17 2.32 7.15 4.38
N ALA A 18 2.55 6.91 3.08
CA ALA A 18 3.62 7.55 2.32
C ALA A 18 3.48 9.08 2.29
N ASP A 19 2.27 9.60 2.06
CA ASP A 19 1.98 11.04 2.09
C ASP A 19 2.29 11.64 3.46
N ARG A 20 1.83 11.00 4.55
CA ARG A 20 2.10 11.45 5.92
C ARG A 20 3.58 11.41 6.27
N LEU A 21 4.33 10.42 5.80
CA LEU A 21 5.78 10.36 5.96
C LEU A 21 6.46 11.53 5.25
N CYS A 22 6.02 11.86 4.03
CA CYS A 22 6.53 13.01 3.30
C CYS A 22 6.29 14.31 4.06
N VAL A 23 5.07 14.54 4.55
CA VAL A 23 4.75 15.72 5.38
C VAL A 23 5.56 15.73 6.67
N ALA A 24 5.62 14.62 7.40
CA ALA A 24 6.29 14.54 8.70
C ALA A 24 7.82 14.68 8.63
N THR A 25 8.39 14.45 7.45
CA THR A 25 9.84 14.54 7.22
C THR A 25 10.24 15.79 6.44
N ASP A 26 9.33 16.76 6.28
CA ASP A 26 9.53 17.97 5.47
C ASP A 26 10.04 17.64 4.05
N GLY A 27 9.51 16.56 3.47
CA GLY A 27 9.85 16.09 2.12
C GLY A 27 11.13 15.27 2.01
N ASN A 28 11.85 15.00 3.11
CA ASN A 28 13.07 14.17 3.07
C ASN A 28 12.78 12.71 2.67
N PHE A 29 11.59 12.20 3.03
CA PHE A 29 11.09 10.93 2.51
C PHE A 29 10.00 11.22 1.47
N ASN A 30 10.21 10.83 0.21
CA ASN A 30 9.24 11.04 -0.87
C ASN A 30 9.19 9.83 -1.80
N GLN A 31 8.85 8.68 -1.24
CA GLN A 31 8.76 7.40 -1.96
C GLN A 31 7.44 6.70 -1.66
N LEU A 32 6.99 5.84 -2.58
CA LEU A 32 5.82 4.99 -2.36
C LEU A 32 6.15 3.83 -1.40
N LEU A 33 5.15 3.45 -0.61
CA LEU A 33 5.22 2.27 0.24
C LEU A 33 4.52 1.08 -0.40
N SER A 34 5.06 -0.11 -0.15
CA SER A 34 4.63 -1.33 -0.82
C SER A 34 3.21 -1.73 -0.43
N ALA A 35 2.28 -1.49 -1.35
CA ALA A 35 0.96 -2.10 -1.30
C ALA A 35 1.05 -3.62 -1.48
N GLU A 36 2.09 -4.15 -2.12
CA GLU A 36 2.31 -5.60 -2.25
C GLU A 36 2.52 -6.23 -0.88
N GLU A 37 3.52 -5.77 -0.13
CA GLU A 37 3.85 -6.33 1.18
C GLU A 37 2.61 -6.31 2.07
N LEU A 38 1.91 -5.17 2.10
CA LEU A 38 0.71 -5.04 2.89
C LEU A 38 -0.38 -6.03 2.48
N THR A 39 -0.65 -6.15 1.18
CA THR A 39 -1.72 -7.01 0.66
C THR A 39 -1.46 -8.49 0.94
N PHE A 40 -0.21 -8.95 0.80
CA PHE A 40 0.09 -10.38 0.79
C PHE A 40 0.86 -10.90 2.02
N CYS A 41 1.48 -10.02 2.81
CA CYS A 41 2.18 -10.40 4.04
C CYS A 41 1.40 -10.09 5.33
N CYS A 42 0.36 -9.25 5.29
CA CYS A 42 -0.47 -8.99 6.47
C CYS A 42 -1.69 -9.92 6.55
N HIS A 43 -1.47 -11.14 7.06
CA HIS A 43 -2.55 -12.13 7.22
C HIS A 43 -3.62 -11.73 8.25
N GLU A 44 -3.30 -10.83 9.19
CA GLU A 44 -4.27 -10.29 10.16
C GLU A 44 -5.06 -9.09 9.60
N CYS A 45 -4.65 -8.55 8.45
CA CYS A 45 -5.31 -7.41 7.83
C CYS A 45 -6.50 -7.79 6.96
N GLY A 46 -6.62 -9.04 6.54
CA GLY A 46 -7.66 -9.49 5.63
C GLY A 46 -7.24 -10.69 4.79
N ASP A 47 -7.88 -10.85 3.64
CA ASP A 47 -7.67 -11.95 2.70
C ASP A 47 -7.13 -11.44 1.36
N GLY A 48 -6.13 -10.55 1.42
CA GLY A 48 -5.46 -9.98 0.25
C GLY A 48 -6.43 -9.39 -0.78
N CYS A 49 -6.51 -10.02 -1.95
CA CYS A 49 -7.38 -9.65 -3.05
C CYS A 49 -8.87 -9.89 -2.81
N TYR A 50 -9.27 -10.52 -1.71
CA TYR A 50 -10.68 -10.70 -1.34
C TYR A 50 -11.15 -9.67 -0.29
N GLY A 51 -10.32 -8.68 0.01
CA GLY A 51 -10.65 -7.56 0.89
C GLY A 51 -9.89 -7.59 2.22
N GLY A 52 -9.99 -6.49 2.95
CA GLY A 52 -9.29 -6.32 4.22
C GLY A 52 -9.74 -5.07 4.97
N TYR A 53 -9.11 -4.85 6.11
CA TYR A 53 -9.50 -3.88 7.11
C TYR A 53 -8.46 -2.74 7.18
N PRO A 54 -8.80 -1.52 6.73
CA PRO A 54 -7.87 -0.40 6.77
C PRO A 54 -7.27 -0.12 8.15
N ILE A 55 -8.02 -0.31 9.25
CA ILE A 55 -7.46 -0.11 10.59
C ILE A 55 -6.34 -1.12 10.91
N LYS A 56 -6.47 -2.37 10.46
CA LYS A 56 -5.43 -3.39 10.66
C LYS A 56 -4.16 -3.06 9.89
N ALA A 57 -4.29 -2.42 8.73
CA ALA A 57 -3.12 -1.90 8.02
C ALA A 57 -2.36 -0.84 8.84
N TRP A 58 -3.07 0.12 9.45
CA TRP A 58 -2.41 1.12 10.32
C TRP A 58 -1.78 0.49 11.57
N GLU A 59 -2.39 -0.53 12.16
CA GLU A 59 -1.77 -1.33 13.24
C GLU A 59 -0.50 -2.04 12.75
N ARG A 60 -0.54 -2.65 11.55
CA ARG A 60 0.63 -3.26 10.91
C ARG A 60 1.76 -2.26 10.69
N PHE A 61 1.47 -1.03 10.26
CA PHE A 61 2.50 0.02 10.07
C PHE A 61 3.20 0.38 11.37
N LYS A 62 2.49 0.33 12.50
CA LYS A 62 3.05 0.62 13.81
C LYS A 62 3.95 -0.52 14.31
N GLU A 63 3.50 -1.75 14.16
CA GLU A 63 4.15 -2.91 14.76
C GLU A 63 5.27 -3.50 13.89
N HIS A 64 5.11 -3.47 12.57
CA HIS A 64 5.98 -4.15 11.62
C HIS A 64 6.48 -3.24 10.50
N GLY A 65 5.77 -2.14 10.24
CA GLY A 65 6.10 -1.21 9.17
C GLY A 65 5.74 -1.74 7.79
N LEU A 66 6.22 -1.03 6.77
CA LEU A 66 6.21 -1.44 5.35
C LEU A 66 7.48 -1.02 4.65
N VAL A 67 7.97 -1.86 3.74
CA VAL A 67 9.03 -1.49 2.79
C VAL A 67 8.51 -0.52 1.73
N THR A 68 9.43 0.12 1.01
CA THR A 68 9.11 0.88 -0.20
C THR A 68 8.63 -0.03 -1.33
N GLY A 69 7.80 0.49 -2.22
CA GLY A 69 7.32 -0.27 -3.37
C GLY A 69 6.40 0.55 -4.26
N GLY A 70 6.78 0.68 -5.52
CA GLY A 70 6.04 1.44 -6.52
C GLY A 70 5.00 0.63 -7.29
N ASP A 71 4.58 1.19 -8.42
CA ASP A 71 3.55 0.61 -9.30
C ASP A 71 4.01 -0.69 -10.00
N TYR A 72 3.05 -1.36 -10.62
CA TYR A 72 3.28 -2.57 -11.42
C TYR A 72 4.40 -2.40 -12.45
N ARG A 73 5.44 -3.24 -12.33
CA ARG A 73 6.66 -3.23 -13.18
C ARG A 73 7.41 -1.89 -13.22
N SER A 74 7.22 -1.02 -12.21
CA SER A 74 8.03 0.20 -12.08
C SER A 74 9.49 -0.12 -11.76
N GLY A 75 9.73 -1.18 -10.98
CA GLY A 75 11.04 -1.48 -10.41
C GLY A 75 11.42 -0.54 -9.27
N GLU A 76 10.50 0.32 -8.82
CA GLU A 76 10.76 1.33 -7.78
C GLU A 76 10.55 0.76 -6.38
N GLY A 77 11.54 0.97 -5.49
CA GLY A 77 11.50 0.49 -4.12
C GLY A 77 11.69 -1.02 -3.97
N CYS A 78 11.60 -1.51 -2.75
CA CYS A 78 11.90 -2.90 -2.40
C CYS A 78 10.90 -3.91 -3.02
N GLU A 79 9.60 -3.74 -2.79
CA GLU A 79 8.55 -4.64 -3.28
C GLU A 79 7.52 -3.87 -4.12
N PRO A 80 7.80 -3.57 -5.40
CA PRO A 80 6.81 -3.00 -6.32
C PRO A 80 5.59 -3.91 -6.48
N TYR A 81 4.43 -3.33 -6.74
CA TYR A 81 3.17 -4.07 -6.87
C TYR A 81 3.24 -5.12 -8.01
N ARG A 82 2.75 -6.35 -7.77
CA ARG A 82 2.78 -7.43 -8.78
C ARG A 82 1.44 -7.67 -9.45
N VAL A 83 0.35 -7.08 -8.94
CA VAL A 83 -0.95 -7.20 -9.61
C VAL A 83 -0.97 -6.26 -10.83
N PRO A 84 -1.27 -6.77 -12.04
CA PRO A 84 -1.32 -5.94 -13.24
C PRO A 84 -2.48 -4.93 -13.16
N PRO A 85 -2.29 -3.70 -13.68
CA PRO A 85 -3.37 -2.74 -13.80
C PRO A 85 -4.46 -3.29 -14.71
N CYS A 86 -5.69 -2.80 -14.54
CA CYS A 86 -6.74 -3.26 -15.41
C CYS A 86 -6.59 -2.67 -16.82
N PRO A 87 -6.84 -3.47 -17.88
CA PRO A 87 -6.71 -2.99 -19.24
C PRO A 87 -7.76 -1.93 -19.53
N PHE A 88 -7.29 -0.76 -19.95
CA PHE A 88 -8.14 0.26 -20.52
C PHE A 88 -8.37 -0.05 -22.00
N VAL A 89 -9.63 -0.18 -22.42
CA VAL A 89 -9.99 -0.33 -23.83
C VAL A 89 -10.78 0.91 -24.21
N GLU A 90 -10.27 1.72 -25.15
CA GLU A 90 -10.82 3.06 -25.50
C GLU A 90 -12.31 3.09 -25.87
N GLN A 91 -12.95 1.94 -26.09
CA GLN A 91 -14.36 1.80 -26.47
C GLN A 91 -15.23 0.96 -25.52
N ARG A 92 -14.67 0.46 -24.41
CA ARG A 92 -15.41 -0.22 -23.33
C ARG A 92 -14.97 0.36 -21.99
N ASN A 93 -15.90 0.53 -21.05
CA ASN A 93 -15.52 0.77 -19.65
C ASN A 93 -14.54 -0.31 -19.18
N ASN A 94 -13.75 0.03 -18.15
CA ASN A 94 -12.73 -0.83 -17.55
C ASN A 94 -13.17 -2.31 -17.47
N ILE A 95 -12.39 -3.19 -18.12
CA ILE A 95 -12.68 -4.61 -18.28
C ILE A 95 -12.20 -5.42 -17.06
N CYS A 96 -11.78 -4.80 -15.94
CA CYS A 96 -11.36 -5.50 -14.71
C CYS A 96 -12.26 -6.69 -14.37
N SER A 97 -13.58 -6.49 -14.38
CA SER A 97 -14.56 -7.48 -13.95
C SER A 97 -14.70 -8.68 -14.89
N GLU A 98 -14.19 -8.59 -16.12
CA GLU A 98 -14.17 -9.71 -17.07
C GLU A 98 -12.88 -10.55 -16.93
N ILE A 99 -11.90 -10.07 -16.16
CA ILE A 99 -10.67 -10.80 -15.83
C ILE A 99 -10.93 -11.65 -14.59
N PRO A 100 -10.32 -12.84 -14.45
CA PRO A 100 -10.31 -13.55 -13.18
C PRO A 100 -9.66 -12.69 -12.08
N THR A 101 -10.16 -12.77 -10.85
CA THR A 101 -9.52 -12.12 -9.70
C THR A 101 -8.09 -12.64 -9.57
N GLU A 102 -7.14 -11.73 -9.35
CA GLU A 102 -5.75 -12.12 -9.14
C GLU A 102 -5.66 -13.03 -7.91
N PRO A 103 -4.95 -14.18 -8.00
CA PRO A 103 -4.70 -15.01 -6.84
C PRO A 103 -3.86 -14.24 -5.81
N ASN A 104 -4.05 -14.57 -4.53
CA ASN A 104 -3.17 -14.03 -3.50
C ASN A 104 -1.73 -14.50 -3.75
N HIS A 105 -0.80 -13.55 -3.86
CA HIS A 105 0.60 -13.87 -4.01
C HIS A 105 1.19 -14.38 -2.69
N GLU A 106 2.25 -15.17 -2.79
CA GLU A 106 3.05 -15.56 -1.63
C GLU A 106 3.83 -14.37 -1.09
N CYS A 107 3.90 -14.26 0.25
CA CYS A 107 4.71 -13.27 0.95
C CYS A 107 6.20 -13.66 0.87
N THR A 108 6.97 -12.91 0.10
CA THR A 108 8.37 -13.23 -0.21
C THR A 108 9.37 -12.76 0.82
N ARG A 109 9.08 -11.66 1.54
CA ARG A 109 9.98 -11.02 2.53
C ARG A 109 11.38 -10.75 1.96
N MET A 110 11.44 -10.21 0.74
CA MET A 110 12.69 -9.86 0.07
C MET A 110 12.43 -8.78 -0.99
N CYS A 111 13.41 -7.91 -1.21
CA CYS A 111 13.32 -6.93 -2.28
C CYS A 111 13.49 -7.58 -3.65
N TYR A 112 12.56 -7.29 -4.57
CA TYR A 112 12.61 -7.74 -5.97
C TYR A 112 12.41 -6.59 -6.97
N GLY A 113 12.19 -5.36 -6.50
CA GLY A 113 12.30 -4.14 -7.29
C GLY A 113 13.75 -3.64 -7.31
N ASP A 114 14.06 -2.70 -6.43
CA ASP A 114 15.43 -2.25 -6.17
C ASP A 114 16.17 -3.27 -5.31
N GLN A 115 17.19 -3.89 -5.91
CA GLN A 115 17.99 -4.95 -5.28
C GLN A 115 19.15 -4.41 -4.44
N GLU A 116 19.37 -3.09 -4.40
CA GLU A 116 20.36 -2.47 -3.52
C GLU A 116 19.83 -2.27 -2.10
N LEU A 117 18.50 -2.37 -1.90
CA LEU A 117 17.84 -2.24 -0.61
C LEU A 117 17.90 -3.55 0.19
N ASP A 118 18.06 -3.43 1.51
CA ASP A 118 17.82 -4.54 2.44
C ASP A 118 16.36 -4.53 2.90
N PHE A 119 15.69 -5.69 2.79
CA PHE A 119 14.28 -5.82 3.12
C PHE A 119 13.99 -5.41 4.56
N ASN A 120 14.84 -5.76 5.53
CA ASN A 120 14.58 -5.47 6.95
C ASN A 120 14.89 -4.01 7.32
N GLU A 121 15.83 -3.37 6.63
CA GLU A 121 16.22 -1.99 6.88
C GLU A 121 15.31 -0.96 6.18
N ASP A 122 14.60 -1.37 5.13
CA ASP A 122 13.74 -0.46 4.36
C ASP A 122 12.35 -0.21 4.98
N HIS A 123 11.95 -0.99 6.00
CA HIS A 123 10.67 -0.79 6.68
C HIS A 123 10.52 0.61 7.28
N ARG A 124 9.39 1.24 6.98
CA ARG A 124 8.95 2.52 7.55
C ARG A 124 7.80 2.29 8.51
N TYR A 125 7.84 3.00 9.64
CA TYR A 125 6.92 2.81 10.76
C TYR A 125 6.15 4.08 11.06
N THR A 126 4.90 3.93 11.49
CA THR A 126 4.15 5.02 12.14
C THR A 126 4.29 4.91 13.65
N ARG A 127 4.22 6.05 14.35
CA ARG A 127 4.19 6.07 15.81
C ARG A 127 2.86 5.53 16.37
N ASP A 128 1.76 5.91 15.73
CA ASP A 128 0.40 5.68 16.22
C ASP A 128 -0.56 5.24 15.10
N SER A 129 -1.61 4.54 15.51
CA SER A 129 -2.79 4.19 14.70
C SER A 129 -4.04 4.59 15.49
N TYR A 130 -4.98 5.27 14.86
CA TYR A 130 -6.16 5.83 15.55
C TYR A 130 -7.35 6.01 14.62
N TYR A 131 -8.54 6.14 15.22
CA TYR A 131 -9.77 6.47 14.52
C TYR A 131 -10.02 7.97 14.53
N LEU A 132 -10.54 8.47 13.42
CA LEU A 132 -11.03 9.84 13.30
C LEU A 132 -12.54 9.89 13.48
N THR A 133 -13.00 10.92 14.17
CA THR A 133 -14.41 11.31 14.22
C THR A 133 -14.68 12.35 13.14
N TYR A 134 -15.94 12.51 12.71
CA TYR A 134 -16.32 13.51 11.72
C TYR A 134 -15.79 14.92 12.05
N GLY A 135 -15.83 15.32 13.33
CA GLY A 135 -15.35 16.62 13.79
C GLY A 135 -13.83 16.79 13.77
N SER A 136 -13.05 15.71 13.70
CA SER A 136 -11.60 15.76 13.69
C SER A 136 -10.97 15.58 12.30
N ILE A 137 -11.72 15.06 11.30
CA ILE A 137 -11.17 14.71 9.97
C ILE A 137 -10.48 15.91 9.32
N GLN A 138 -11.17 17.05 9.18
CA GLN A 138 -10.61 18.21 8.48
C GLN A 138 -9.33 18.72 9.15
N LYS A 139 -9.33 18.77 10.49
CA LYS A 139 -8.18 19.22 11.26
C LYS A 139 -7.00 18.26 11.13
N ASP A 140 -7.26 16.95 11.16
CA ASP A 140 -6.22 15.94 11.01
C ASP A 140 -5.54 16.04 9.64
N VAL A 141 -6.33 16.06 8.56
CA VAL A 141 -5.82 16.16 7.19
C VAL A 141 -5.04 17.45 6.95
N MET A 142 -5.51 18.58 7.49
CA MET A 142 -4.79 19.86 7.38
C MET A 142 -3.44 19.89 8.10
N ILE A 143 -3.27 19.10 9.16
CA ILE A 143 -2.05 19.12 9.99
C ILE A 143 -1.07 18.04 9.55
N TYR A 144 -1.55 16.84 9.26
CA TYR A 144 -0.71 15.67 9.02
C TYR A 144 -0.71 15.19 7.56
N GLY A 145 -1.57 15.74 6.72
CA GLY A 145 -1.80 15.23 5.37
C GLY A 145 -2.88 14.13 5.34
N PRO A 146 -3.18 13.60 4.14
CA PRO A 146 -4.15 12.52 3.93
C PRO A 146 -4.02 11.36 4.93
#